data_AF-A0A099KS08-F1
#
_entry.id   AF-A0A099KS08-F1
#
_cell.length_a   1.000
_cell.length_b   1.000
_cell.length_c   1.000
_cell.angle_alpha   90.00
_cell.angle_beta   90.00
_cell.angle_gamma   90.00
#
_symmetry.space_group_name_H-M   'P 1'
#
loop_
_entity.id
_entity.type
_entity.pdbx_description
1 polymer ?
#
loop_
_entity_poly.entity_id
_entity_poly.type
_entity_poly.pdbx_seq_one_letter_code
_entity_poly.pdbx_strand_id
1 'polypeptide(L)'
;MRILALLILLISTSSNAEVDCKGKISRLALQINNGVVILGLVGGPNAAQLCSIKDTENYNGVASEVCRTLYGTLLAAKASDKNTTIRFYSHDSCTTPELSWKAAGTLGYSAHMQD
;
A
#
# COMPACT_ATOMS: atom_id res chain seq x y z
N MET A 1 -41.04 3.90 19.96
CA MET A 1 -39.73 4.50 19.67
C MET A 1 -38.51 3.73 20.20
N ARG A 2 -38.60 2.93 21.29
CA ARG A 2 -37.42 2.18 21.81
C ARG A 2 -36.90 1.07 20.88
N ILE A 3 -37.79 0.37 20.17
CA ILE A 3 -37.42 -0.72 19.23
C ILE A 3 -36.73 -0.17 17.97
N LEU A 4 -37.13 1.03 17.51
CA LEU A 4 -36.55 1.65 16.31
C LEU A 4 -35.07 2.06 16.54
N ALA A 5 -34.70 2.44 17.77
CA ALA A 5 -33.33 2.77 18.13
C ALA A 5 -32.40 1.53 18.15
N LEU A 6 -32.92 0.35 18.51
CA LEU A 6 -32.13 -0.90 18.45
C LEU A 6 -31.82 -1.33 17.01
N LEU A 7 -32.74 -1.11 16.08
CA LEU A 7 -32.56 -1.51 14.68
C LEU A 7 -31.46 -0.70 13.96
N ILE A 8 -31.22 0.54 14.38
CA ILE A 8 -30.23 1.45 13.77
C ILE A 8 -28.78 1.05 14.14
N LEU A 9 -28.56 0.43 15.30
CA LEU A 9 -27.24 -0.05 15.73
C LEU A 9 -26.76 -1.30 14.95
N LEU A 10 -27.71 -2.08 14.42
CA LEU A 10 -27.43 -3.32 13.68
C LEU A 10 -26.97 -3.09 12.23
N ILE A 11 -27.06 -1.86 11.72
CA ILE A 11 -26.69 -1.50 10.34
C ILE A 11 -25.29 -0.86 10.25
N SER A 12 -24.45 -1.07 11.26
CA SER A 12 -23.07 -0.56 11.27
C SER A 12 -22.30 -1.14 10.09
N THR A 13 -22.20 -0.38 9.00
CA THR A 13 -21.44 -0.78 7.81
C THR A 13 -19.95 -0.82 8.16
N SER A 14 -19.28 -1.91 7.80
CA SER A 14 -17.82 -1.97 7.81
C SER A 14 -17.26 -0.90 6.88
N SER A 15 -16.71 0.17 7.44
CA SER A 15 -15.94 1.15 6.68
C SER A 15 -14.66 0.48 6.21
N ASN A 16 -14.47 0.34 4.90
CA ASN A 16 -13.18 -0.01 4.33
C ASN A 16 -12.34 1.27 4.34
N ALA A 17 -11.52 1.45 5.37
CA ALA A 17 -10.60 2.56 5.45
C ALA A 17 -9.50 2.39 4.39
N GLU A 18 -9.19 3.46 3.67
CA GLU A 18 -7.98 3.58 2.85
C GLU A 18 -7.06 4.61 3.50
N VAL A 19 -5.75 4.36 3.46
CA VAL A 19 -4.76 5.29 4.00
C VAL A 19 -3.72 5.62 2.94
N ASP A 20 -3.52 6.93 2.74
CA ASP A 20 -2.47 7.47 1.88
C ASP A 20 -1.22 7.76 2.71
N CYS A 21 -0.18 6.97 2.48
CA CYS A 21 1.10 7.14 3.15
C CYS A 21 2.04 7.94 2.27
N LYS A 22 2.26 9.19 2.65
CA LYS A 22 3.15 10.13 1.97
C LYS A 22 4.47 10.27 2.72
N GLY A 23 5.57 10.09 2.02
CA GLY A 23 6.90 10.29 2.61
C GLY A 23 8.04 10.06 1.63
N LYS A 24 9.26 10.36 2.08
CA LYS A 24 10.48 9.97 1.37
C LYS A 24 10.71 8.48 1.49
N ILE A 25 11.30 7.88 0.45
CA ILE A 25 11.60 6.45 0.43
C ILE A 25 12.82 6.16 1.32
N SER A 26 12.60 5.63 2.52
CA SER A 26 13.65 5.22 3.44
C SER A 26 14.25 3.86 3.03
N ARG A 27 13.43 2.96 2.48
CA ARG A 27 13.83 1.62 2.04
C ARG A 27 13.19 1.30 0.69
N LEU A 28 13.99 0.76 -0.22
CA LEU A 28 13.50 0.16 -1.45
C LEU A 28 14.37 -1.05 -1.74
N ALA A 29 13.76 -2.22 -1.87
CA ALA A 29 14.47 -3.46 -2.15
C ALA A 29 13.65 -4.36 -3.08
N LEU A 30 14.35 -5.18 -3.84
CA LEU A 30 13.80 -6.25 -4.65
C LEU A 30 14.36 -7.58 -4.16
N GLN A 31 13.49 -8.47 -3.68
CA GLN A 31 13.90 -9.81 -3.28
C GLN A 31 14.19 -10.66 -4.52
N ILE A 32 15.45 -11.08 -4.70
CA ILE A 32 15.91 -11.83 -5.88
C ILE A 32 15.18 -13.18 -6.02
N ASN A 33 14.91 -13.85 -4.89
CA ASN A 33 14.38 -15.21 -4.87
C ASN A 33 12.91 -15.29 -5.34
N ASN A 34 12.07 -14.31 -5.02
CA ASN A 34 10.63 -14.34 -5.31
C ASN A 34 10.12 -13.11 -6.08
N GLY A 35 10.99 -12.12 -6.34
CA GLY A 35 10.64 -10.90 -7.07
C GLY A 35 9.85 -9.87 -6.25
N VAL A 36 9.70 -10.05 -4.94
CA VAL A 36 8.89 -9.15 -4.10
C VAL A 36 9.58 -7.79 -3.93
N VAL A 37 8.82 -6.74 -4.24
CA VAL A 37 9.21 -5.34 -4.02
C VAL A 37 8.87 -4.95 -2.58
N ILE A 38 9.87 -4.47 -1.84
CA ILE A 38 9.73 -3.96 -0.48
C ILE A 38 9.93 -2.46 -0.47
N LEU A 39 8.99 -1.73 0.14
CA LEU A 39 9.05 -0.29 0.32
C LEU A 39 9.06 0.08 1.81
N GLY A 40 9.86 1.08 2.16
CA GLY A 40 9.72 1.82 3.41
C GLY A 40 9.61 3.32 3.15
N LEU A 41 8.76 4.00 3.92
CA LEU A 41 8.56 5.44 3.86
C LEU A 41 8.93 6.08 5.20
N VAL A 42 9.54 7.26 5.17
CA VAL A 42 9.72 8.09 6.38
C VAL A 42 8.35 8.50 6.90
N GLY A 43 8.06 8.16 8.17
CA GLY A 43 6.74 8.40 8.78
C GLY A 43 5.64 7.44 8.34
N GLY A 44 5.99 6.36 7.61
CA GLY A 44 5.05 5.33 7.18
C GLY A 44 5.58 3.92 7.46
N PRO A 45 5.20 2.91 6.64
CA PRO A 45 5.64 1.55 6.89
C PRO A 45 7.15 1.43 6.72
N ASN A 46 7.78 0.57 7.52
CA ASN A 46 9.23 0.39 7.47
C ASN A 46 9.68 -0.55 6.33
N ALA A 47 8.82 -1.52 5.99
CA ALA A 47 9.13 -2.58 5.02
C ALA A 47 7.85 -3.28 4.50
N ALA A 48 6.97 -2.55 3.82
CA ALA A 48 5.77 -3.09 3.18
C ALA A 48 6.13 -3.91 1.94
N GLN A 49 5.59 -5.12 1.80
CA GLN A 49 5.71 -5.93 0.59
C GLN A 49 4.59 -5.52 -0.37
N LEU A 50 4.95 -4.88 -1.50
CA LEU A 50 3.99 -4.21 -2.38
C LEU A 50 3.44 -5.13 -3.46
N CYS A 51 4.30 -5.70 -4.29
CA CYS A 51 3.97 -6.47 -5.48
C CYS A 51 5.15 -7.39 -5.84
N SER A 52 4.95 -8.30 -6.81
CA SER A 52 6.04 -9.14 -7.33
C SER A 52 6.28 -8.87 -8.82
N ILE A 53 7.55 -8.84 -9.23
CA ILE A 53 7.96 -8.71 -10.64
C ILE A 53 8.03 -10.06 -11.39
N LYS A 54 7.77 -11.18 -10.70
CA LYS A 54 7.74 -12.52 -11.33
C LYS A 54 6.34 -12.80 -11.87
N ASP A 55 6.28 -13.39 -13.07
CA ASP A 55 5.07 -13.51 -13.90
C ASP A 55 4.01 -14.48 -13.36
N THR A 56 4.25 -15.13 -12.23
CA THR A 56 3.36 -16.19 -11.74
C THR A 56 2.22 -15.70 -10.85
N GLU A 57 2.23 -14.47 -10.34
CA GLU A 57 1.23 -14.04 -9.35
C GLU A 57 0.86 -12.55 -9.42
N ASN A 58 -0.45 -12.27 -9.44
CA ASN A 58 -1.03 -10.97 -9.08
C ASN A 58 -0.88 -10.74 -7.56
N TYR A 59 0.37 -10.64 -7.09
CA TYR A 59 0.66 -10.38 -5.68
C TYR A 59 0.03 -9.04 -5.30
N ASN A 60 -0.80 -9.03 -4.26
CA ASN A 60 -1.56 -7.85 -3.82
C ASN A 60 -2.44 -7.22 -4.92
N GLY A 61 -2.88 -8.01 -5.91
CA GLY A 61 -3.71 -7.52 -7.01
C GLY A 61 -2.97 -6.67 -8.04
N VAL A 62 -1.64 -6.69 -8.04
CA VAL A 62 -0.80 -5.95 -9.00
C VAL A 62 -0.16 -6.92 -9.99
N ALA A 63 -0.39 -6.70 -11.28
CA ALA A 63 0.23 -7.48 -12.35
C ALA A 63 1.76 -7.29 -12.38
N SER A 64 2.51 -8.32 -12.81
CA SER A 64 3.98 -8.30 -12.77
C SER A 64 4.59 -7.17 -13.60
N GLU A 65 4.03 -6.87 -14.76
CA GLU A 65 4.48 -5.77 -15.63
C GLU A 65 4.25 -4.41 -14.95
N VAL A 66 3.10 -4.25 -14.31
CA VAL A 66 2.78 -3.03 -13.53
C VAL A 66 3.72 -2.92 -12.34
N CYS A 67 4.06 -4.02 -11.69
CA CYS A 67 5.02 -4.04 -10.59
C CYS A 67 6.43 -3.64 -11.03
N ARG A 68 6.88 -4.06 -12.21
CA ARG A 68 8.17 -3.64 -12.79
C ARG A 68 8.20 -2.13 -13.03
N THR A 69 7.13 -1.59 -13.61
CA THR A 69 6.96 -0.14 -13.80
C THR A 69 6.98 0.59 -12.46
N LEU A 70 6.19 0.12 -11.48
CA LEU A 70 6.14 0.70 -10.14
C LEU A 70 7.52 0.72 -9.47
N TYR A 71 8.26 -0.38 -9.51
CA TYR A 71 9.61 -0.45 -8.96
C TYR A 71 10.55 0.57 -9.63
N GLY A 72 10.50 0.70 -10.95
CA GLY A 72 11.27 1.71 -11.69
C GLY A 72 10.92 3.14 -11.27
N THR A 73 9.63 3.46 -11.12
CA THR A 73 9.16 4.76 -10.65
C THR A 73 9.61 5.05 -9.22
N LEU A 74 9.49 4.09 -8.31
CA LEU A 74 9.95 4.21 -6.92
C LEU A 74 11.47 4.39 -6.84
N LEU A 75 12.22 3.69 -7.69
CA LEU A 75 13.66 3.83 -7.75
C LEU A 75 14.07 5.24 -8.20
N ALA A 76 13.41 5.78 -9.24
CA ALA A 76 13.65 7.15 -9.70
C ALA A 76 13.25 8.19 -8.64
N ALA A 77 12.13 8.00 -7.95
CA ALA A 77 11.68 8.86 -6.86
C ALA A 77 12.69 8.88 -5.70
N LYS A 78 13.20 7.70 -5.32
CA LYS A 78 14.25 7.56 -4.29
C LYS A 78 15.55 8.25 -4.71
N ALA A 79 16.01 8.01 -5.94
CA ALA A 79 17.24 8.61 -6.47
C ALA A 79 17.15 10.14 -6.54
N SER A 80 15.94 10.68 -6.72
CA SER A 80 15.67 12.12 -6.79
C SER A 80 15.26 12.74 -5.45
N ASP A 81 15.29 11.97 -4.35
CA ASP A 81 14.89 12.41 -3.00
C ASP A 81 13.47 13.03 -2.94
N LYS A 82 12.56 12.54 -3.80
CA LYS A 82 11.18 13.02 -3.90
C LYS A 82 10.25 12.29 -2.93
N ASN A 83 9.24 12.99 -2.44
CA ASN A 83 8.13 12.38 -1.71
C ASN A 83 7.32 11.48 -2.66
N THR A 84 6.90 10.33 -2.13
CA THR A 84 5.99 9.39 -2.80
C THR A 84 4.78 9.19 -1.93
N THR A 85 3.60 9.05 -2.54
CA THR A 85 2.36 8.65 -1.87
C THR A 85 1.99 7.24 -2.31
N ILE A 86 1.74 6.35 -1.36
CA ILE A 86 1.23 5.00 -1.61
C ILE A 86 -0.07 4.81 -0.85
N ARG A 87 -1.10 4.38 -1.55
CA ARG A 87 -2.40 4.06 -0.98
C ARG A 87 -2.49 2.60 -0.58
N PHE A 88 -2.82 2.35 0.67
CA PHE A 88 -3.07 1.03 1.22
C PHE A 88 -4.58 0.89 1.51
N TYR A 89 -5.23 -0.12 0.92
CA TYR A 89 -6.64 -0.40 1.17
C TYR A 89 -6.82 -1.29 2.40
N SER A 90 -7.92 -1.09 3.13
CA SER A 90 -8.27 -1.83 4.34
C SER A 90 -7.26 -1.66 5.48
N HIS A 91 -6.66 -0.46 5.56
CA HIS A 91 -5.75 -0.05 6.63
C HIS A 91 -6.17 1.33 7.16
N ASP A 92 -5.97 1.55 8.45
CA ASP A 92 -6.37 2.76 9.17
C ASP A 92 -5.20 3.74 9.44
N SER A 93 -3.96 3.26 9.34
CA SER A 93 -2.76 4.06 9.60
C SER A 93 -1.54 3.57 8.83
N CYS A 94 -0.64 4.50 8.51
CA CYS A 94 0.64 4.22 7.86
C CYS A 94 1.69 3.58 8.75
N THR A 95 1.48 3.58 10.07
CA THR A 95 2.47 3.12 11.05
C THR A 95 2.04 1.84 11.75
N THR A 96 0.99 1.16 11.27
CA THR A 96 0.58 -0.13 11.84
C THR A 96 1.68 -1.17 11.62
N PRO A 97 1.97 -2.03 12.62
CA PRO A 97 2.93 -3.12 12.45
C PRO A 97 2.56 -4.08 11.31
N GLU A 98 1.26 -4.16 10.96
CA GLU A 98 0.75 -5.04 9.91
C GLU A 98 1.21 -4.66 8.51
N LEU A 99 1.43 -3.36 8.25
CA LEU A 99 2.03 -2.91 6.98
C LEU A 99 3.53 -3.16 6.90
N SER A 100 4.19 -3.52 8.00
CA SER A 100 5.62 -3.79 8.02
C SER A 100 5.88 -5.29 7.97
N TRP A 101 6.80 -5.71 7.10
CA TRP A 101 7.25 -7.09 6.95
C TRP A 101 6.16 -8.08 6.51
N LYS A 102 5.03 -7.59 6.00
CA LYS A 102 3.93 -8.40 5.46
C LYS A 102 3.46 -7.87 4.11
N ALA A 103 2.61 -8.66 3.46
CA ALA A 103 1.87 -8.24 2.29
C ALA A 103 1.03 -7.00 2.62
N ALA A 104 1.17 -5.96 1.80
CA ALA A 104 0.38 -4.74 1.93
C ALA A 104 -1.13 -4.92 1.71
N GLY A 105 -1.55 -6.07 1.15
CA GLY A 105 -2.91 -6.24 0.64
C GLY A 105 -3.10 -5.47 -0.67
N THR A 106 -4.34 -5.31 -1.11
CA THR A 106 -4.62 -4.58 -2.36
C THR A 106 -4.07 -3.16 -2.32
N LEU A 107 -3.40 -2.74 -3.39
CA LEU A 107 -2.85 -1.41 -3.54
C LEU A 107 -3.71 -0.55 -4.47
N GLY A 108 -3.82 0.74 -4.14
CA GLY A 108 -4.53 1.71 -4.98
C GLY A 108 -3.65 2.30 -6.06
N TYR A 109 -4.14 2.28 -7.31
CA TYR A 109 -3.72 3.19 -8.35
C TYR A 109 -4.79 4.28 -8.46
N SER A 110 -4.64 5.39 -7.74
CA SER A 110 -5.44 6.58 -8.01
C SER A 110 -4.64 7.51 -8.90
N ALA A 111 -5.28 8.09 -9.92
CA ALA A 111 -4.70 9.06 -10.85
C ALA A 111 -4.24 10.38 -10.17
N HIS A 112 -4.21 10.43 -8.83
CA HIS A 112 -3.88 11.57 -7.97
C HIS A 112 -2.37 11.73 -7.69
N MET A 113 -1.51 11.39 -8.66
CA MET A 113 -0.21 12.08 -8.80
C MET A 113 -0.37 13.45 -9.51
N GLN A 114 -1.58 13.97 -9.60
CA GLN A 114 -1.85 15.37 -9.91
C GLN A 114 -2.14 16.08 -8.59
N ASP A 115 -1.18 16.95 -8.23
CA ASP A 115 -1.15 17.98 -7.17
C ASP A 115 -0.37 17.63 -5.89
#